data_AF-A0A3E2VVP3-F1
#
_entry.id   AF-A0A3E2VVP3-F1
#
_cell.length_a   1.000
_cell.length_b   1.000
_cell.length_c   1.000
_cell.angle_alpha   90.00
_cell.angle_beta   90.00
_cell.angle_gamma   90.00
#
_symmetry.space_group_name_H-M   'P 1'
#
loop_
_entity.id
_entity.type
_entity.pdbx_description
1 polymer ?
#
loop_
_entity_poly.entity_id
_entity_poly.type
_entity_poly.pdbx_seq_one_letter_code
_entity_poly.pdbx_strand_id
1 'polypeptide(L)'
;MSLPKDFLWGGATSAFQCEGGWQENGKGIAICDIAVAGSKEKIRYNTYIDAKGNKVKGMMLGNCPQGCQPYIFQDEKYPAMEAVDFYHHYAQDIEMLAEMGCRAFRLSINWTRLYPHGDEDQPKEEGIQFYKKIFQECHKYDIEPIVTITHDDDPAYLYAKYGGWSNRECIRFYMKYCETLFSHFKDDVKYWLTFNQINEMMLLADSFGLAVSTEEVQLYKKQLFQQIHHKLVASAKAVKLAHDKYPHFIMGCMLACGPSIYPDTCHPKDILAAMEKIQENFYCSDVMIRGYYPDFAKRIWKDAGITLYISEEDKAILRQGTVDMYTFSYYYTNNISAQKKGDGTADFQVGVKNPYVTYSDWGWAIDPDGLRYCLNLIYDRYQLPIMIVENGFGAVDSIEEDGSIHDTYRIDYLKAHIQAFKEAINIDGVNLIGYTVWSAFDIVSGGTGEMEKRYGFIYVDKHDDGSGTLERKKKDSFFWYKKVIASNGECI
;
A
#
# COMPACT_ATOMS: atom_id res chain seq x y z
N MET A 1 1.16 12.14 -28.88
CA MET A 1 1.73 10.91 -28.28
C MET A 1 0.68 10.43 -27.31
N SER A 2 -0.12 9.43 -27.68
CA SER A 2 -1.37 9.09 -26.99
C SER A 2 -1.23 7.84 -26.15
N LEU A 3 -1.78 7.86 -24.94
CA LEU A 3 -1.93 6.66 -24.12
C LEU A 3 -2.82 5.61 -24.81
N PRO A 4 -2.74 4.32 -24.41
CA PRO A 4 -3.69 3.30 -24.84
C PRO A 4 -5.14 3.76 -24.66
N LYS A 5 -6.04 3.39 -25.57
CA LYS A 5 -7.45 3.80 -25.52
C LYS A 5 -8.18 3.22 -24.32
N ASP A 6 -7.70 2.09 -23.83
CA ASP A 6 -8.19 1.32 -22.70
C ASP A 6 -7.38 1.57 -21.41
N PHE A 7 -6.56 2.63 -21.37
CA PHE A 7 -5.79 2.98 -20.18
C PHE A 7 -6.70 3.17 -18.96
N LEU A 8 -6.36 2.47 -17.86
CA LEU A 8 -7.14 2.42 -16.63
C LEU A 8 -6.80 3.63 -15.74
N TRP A 9 -7.42 4.77 -16.05
CA TRP A 9 -7.41 5.93 -15.18
C TRP A 9 -8.31 5.71 -13.96
N GLY A 10 -7.83 6.04 -12.77
CA GLY A 10 -8.63 5.87 -11.57
C GLY A 10 -8.13 6.58 -10.33
N GLY A 11 -8.73 6.21 -9.21
CA GLY A 11 -8.31 6.57 -7.86
C GLY A 11 -8.12 5.32 -7.00
N ALA A 12 -7.30 5.44 -5.97
CA ALA A 12 -6.98 4.36 -5.03
C ALA A 12 -7.34 4.74 -3.60
N THR A 13 -7.72 3.74 -2.81
CA THR A 13 -7.93 3.81 -1.36
C THR A 13 -7.52 2.49 -0.71
N SER A 14 -7.62 2.44 0.62
CA SER A 14 -7.53 1.21 1.42
C SER A 14 -8.67 1.17 2.42
N ALA A 15 -9.16 -0.03 2.72
CA ALA A 15 -10.34 -0.22 3.55
C ALA A 15 -10.21 0.45 4.93
N PHE A 16 -9.09 0.26 5.62
CA PHE A 16 -8.93 0.82 6.96
C PHE A 16 -8.80 2.34 6.99
N GLN A 17 -8.38 2.96 5.88
CA GLN A 17 -8.19 4.41 5.81
C GLN A 17 -9.45 5.15 5.40
N CYS A 18 -10.42 4.46 4.78
CA CYS A 18 -11.67 5.07 4.35
C CYS A 18 -12.95 4.53 4.99
N GLU A 19 -13.07 3.22 5.22
CA GLU A 19 -14.37 2.60 5.50
C GLU A 19 -14.99 3.07 6.80
N GLY A 20 -14.25 3.04 7.91
CA GLY A 20 -14.86 3.20 9.23
C GLY A 20 -15.79 2.03 9.56
N GLY A 21 -16.87 2.28 10.30
CA GLY A 21 -17.82 1.23 10.69
C GLY A 21 -17.11 0.03 11.35
N TRP A 22 -16.16 0.29 12.24
CA TRP A 22 -15.17 -0.70 12.67
C TRP A 22 -15.73 -1.92 13.42
N GLN A 23 -16.95 -1.81 13.95
CA GLN A 23 -17.71 -2.91 14.57
C GLN A 23 -19.04 -3.20 13.85
N GLU A 24 -19.36 -2.48 12.78
CA GLU A 24 -20.59 -2.68 12.02
C GLU A 24 -20.63 -4.11 11.46
N ASN A 25 -21.82 -4.71 11.53
CA ASN A 25 -22.05 -6.11 11.15
C ASN A 25 -21.07 -7.11 11.79
N GLY A 26 -20.52 -6.77 12.96
CA GLY A 26 -19.58 -7.58 13.72
C GLY A 26 -18.26 -7.85 12.98
N LYS A 27 -17.74 -6.83 12.28
CA LYS A 27 -16.33 -6.76 11.88
C LYS A 27 -15.43 -6.98 13.11
N GLY A 28 -14.37 -7.76 12.94
CA GLY A 28 -13.36 -7.98 13.99
C GLY A 28 -12.35 -6.83 14.13
N ILE A 29 -11.46 -6.97 15.11
CA ILE A 29 -10.36 -6.00 15.32
C ILE A 29 -9.24 -6.32 14.34
N ALA A 30 -8.93 -5.39 13.45
CA ALA A 30 -7.78 -5.44 12.58
C ALA A 30 -6.55 -4.81 13.27
N ILE A 31 -5.34 -5.13 12.81
CA ILE A 31 -4.10 -4.54 13.34
C ILE A 31 -4.08 -3.00 13.21
N CYS A 32 -4.74 -2.44 12.20
CA CYS A 32 -4.89 -1.00 11.99
C CYS A 32 -5.87 -0.34 12.98
N ASP A 33 -6.82 -1.08 13.55
CA ASP A 33 -7.82 -0.53 14.48
C ASP A 33 -7.23 -0.22 15.85
N ILE A 34 -6.12 -0.86 16.21
CA ILE A 34 -5.37 -0.63 17.46
C ILE A 34 -4.21 0.36 17.27
N ALA A 35 -4.08 0.97 16.08
CA ALA A 35 -3.03 1.91 15.76
C ALA A 35 -3.42 3.34 16.15
N VAL A 36 -2.77 3.87 17.18
CA VAL A 36 -3.03 5.23 17.69
C VAL A 36 -2.60 6.29 16.66
N ALA A 37 -3.29 7.43 16.67
CA ALA A 37 -2.92 8.61 15.89
C ALA A 37 -1.51 9.13 16.25
N GLY A 38 -0.75 9.51 15.22
CA GLY A 38 0.55 10.16 15.33
C GLY A 38 0.49 11.62 14.87
N SER A 39 1.65 12.18 14.54
CA SER A 39 1.84 13.47 13.89
C SER A 39 3.22 13.51 13.22
N LYS A 40 3.62 14.66 12.65
CA LYS A 40 5.00 14.90 12.19
C LYS A 40 6.06 14.65 13.28
N GLU A 41 5.72 14.86 14.55
CA GLU A 41 6.62 14.73 15.71
C GLU A 41 6.43 13.43 16.49
N LYS A 42 5.27 12.78 16.34
CA LYS A 42 4.89 11.60 17.14
C LYS A 42 4.60 10.40 16.25
N ILE A 43 5.42 9.36 16.36
CA ILE A 43 5.18 8.10 15.66
C ILE A 43 3.91 7.39 16.18
N ARG A 44 3.21 6.72 15.26
CA ARG A 44 2.11 5.81 15.60
C ARG A 44 2.63 4.57 16.33
N TYR A 45 1.76 3.96 17.13
CA TYR A 45 2.02 2.66 17.76
C TYR A 45 0.71 1.87 17.92
N ASN A 46 0.84 0.55 17.98
CA ASN A 46 -0.26 -0.34 18.28
C ASN A 46 -0.42 -0.51 19.80
N THR A 47 -1.66 -0.60 20.27
CA THR A 47 -1.98 -0.76 21.69
C THR A 47 -2.36 -2.20 22.05
N TYR A 48 -1.78 -2.66 23.17
CA TYR A 48 -2.01 -3.98 23.73
C TYR A 48 -2.19 -3.91 25.25
N ILE A 49 -2.72 -4.98 25.85
CA ILE A 49 -2.70 -5.22 27.29
C ILE A 49 -1.85 -6.45 27.61
N ASP A 50 -1.07 -6.39 28.70
CA ASP A 50 -0.40 -7.56 29.26
C ASP A 50 -1.35 -8.41 30.13
N ALA A 51 -0.86 -9.54 30.64
CA ALA A 51 -1.63 -10.43 31.52
C ALA A 51 -2.09 -9.79 32.84
N LYS A 52 -1.54 -8.64 33.22
CA LYS A 52 -1.92 -7.85 34.41
C LYS A 52 -2.85 -6.70 34.07
N GLY A 53 -3.21 -6.51 32.79
CA GLY A 53 -4.04 -5.42 32.30
C GLY A 53 -3.29 -4.09 32.09
N ASN A 54 -1.95 -4.09 32.11
CA ASN A 54 -1.16 -2.89 31.84
C ASN A 54 -1.09 -2.62 30.34
N LYS A 55 -1.09 -1.34 29.97
CA LYS A 55 -0.91 -0.88 28.59
C LYS A 55 0.50 -1.15 28.09
N VAL A 56 0.59 -1.83 26.96
CA VAL A 56 1.82 -2.12 26.23
C VAL A 56 1.74 -1.50 24.85
N LYS A 57 2.80 -0.80 24.45
CA LYS A 57 2.95 -0.26 23.08
C LYS A 57 3.69 -1.26 22.23
N GLY A 58 3.16 -1.58 21.06
CA GLY A 58 3.88 -2.32 20.03
C GLY A 58 4.11 -1.47 18.80
N MET A 59 5.06 -1.88 17.99
CA MET A 59 5.39 -1.18 16.76
C MET A 59 4.30 -1.39 15.70
N MET A 60 4.07 -0.37 14.88
CA MET A 60 3.30 -0.51 13.64
C MET A 60 3.93 -1.60 12.75
N LEU A 61 3.10 -2.42 12.11
CA LEU A 61 3.55 -3.53 11.25
C LEU A 61 4.45 -4.56 11.97
N GLY A 62 4.53 -4.50 13.31
CA GLY A 62 5.23 -5.44 14.16
C GLY A 62 4.33 -6.58 14.64
N ASN A 63 4.94 -7.60 15.25
CA ASN A 63 4.18 -8.65 15.93
C ASN A 63 3.53 -8.11 17.22
N CYS A 64 2.46 -8.78 17.64
CA CYS A 64 1.94 -8.62 19.00
C CYS A 64 3.03 -8.99 20.01
N PRO A 65 3.31 -8.13 21.02
CA PRO A 65 4.23 -8.48 22.09
C PRO A 65 3.81 -9.79 22.79
N GLN A 66 4.79 -10.59 23.20
CA GLN A 66 4.53 -11.92 23.75
C GLN A 66 3.64 -11.85 25.00
N GLY A 67 2.59 -12.67 25.04
CA GLY A 67 1.64 -12.73 26.16
C GLY A 67 0.71 -11.51 26.28
N CYS A 68 0.74 -10.59 25.31
CA CYS A 68 -0.16 -9.46 25.26
C CYS A 68 -1.38 -9.76 24.36
N GLN A 69 -2.42 -8.94 24.48
CA GLN A 69 -3.61 -8.99 23.62
C GLN A 69 -3.91 -7.60 23.03
N PRO A 70 -4.34 -7.50 21.77
CA PRO A 70 -4.83 -6.27 21.17
C PRO A 70 -5.87 -5.60 22.05
N TYR A 71 -5.76 -4.29 22.25
CA TYR A 71 -6.69 -3.57 23.10
C TYR A 71 -6.90 -2.14 22.67
N ILE A 72 -8.13 -1.65 22.83
CA ILE A 72 -8.55 -0.29 22.47
C ILE A 72 -8.81 0.46 23.78
N PHE A 73 -7.97 1.44 24.04
CA PHE A 73 -8.05 2.29 25.23
C PHE A 73 -8.91 3.53 24.98
N GLN A 74 -9.87 3.82 25.86
CA GLN A 74 -10.79 4.96 25.70
C GLN A 74 -10.12 6.34 25.75
N ASP A 75 -8.92 6.45 26.33
CA ASP A 75 -8.12 7.68 26.41
C ASP A 75 -7.24 7.92 25.17
N GLU A 76 -7.27 7.04 24.18
CA GLU A 76 -6.49 7.14 22.94
C GLU A 76 -7.39 7.39 21.72
N LYS A 77 -6.80 7.94 20.67
CA LYS A 77 -7.48 8.16 19.38
C LYS A 77 -7.05 7.14 18.35
N TYR A 78 -8.02 6.46 17.73
CA TYR A 78 -7.80 5.45 16.69
C TYR A 78 -8.49 5.89 15.39
N PRO A 79 -7.76 6.60 14.51
CA PRO A 79 -8.35 7.23 13.31
C PRO A 79 -9.09 6.25 12.38
N ALA A 80 -8.58 5.01 12.26
CA ALA A 80 -9.15 3.98 11.38
C ALA A 80 -10.57 3.54 11.78
N MET A 81 -10.98 3.76 13.04
CA MET A 81 -12.27 3.26 13.53
C MET A 81 -13.48 3.92 12.87
N GLU A 82 -13.36 5.21 12.60
CA GLU A 82 -14.38 6.00 11.92
C GLU A 82 -13.92 6.39 10.52
N ALA A 83 -12.61 6.54 10.30
CA ALA A 83 -12.00 6.90 9.03
C ALA A 83 -12.73 8.09 8.37
N VAL A 84 -13.22 7.96 7.15
CA VAL A 84 -14.11 8.96 6.51
C VAL A 84 -15.51 8.41 6.25
N ASP A 85 -15.87 7.33 6.95
CA ASP A 85 -17.17 6.65 6.87
C ASP A 85 -17.60 6.24 5.45
N PHE A 86 -16.63 5.82 4.61
CA PHE A 86 -16.94 5.25 3.30
C PHE A 86 -17.88 4.04 3.41
N TYR A 87 -17.92 3.36 4.55
CA TYR A 87 -18.86 2.27 4.81
C TYR A 87 -20.32 2.66 4.59
N HIS A 88 -20.72 3.88 4.96
CA HIS A 88 -22.06 4.41 4.71
C HIS A 88 -22.14 5.30 3.46
N HIS A 89 -21.01 5.88 3.03
CA HIS A 89 -20.96 6.85 1.93
C HIS A 89 -20.46 6.32 0.58
N TYR A 90 -20.14 5.01 0.47
CA TYR A 90 -19.50 4.44 -0.73
C TYR A 90 -20.22 4.77 -2.03
N ALA A 91 -21.56 4.82 -2.03
CA ALA A 91 -22.31 5.07 -3.25
C ALA A 91 -22.12 6.49 -3.77
N GLN A 92 -22.11 7.49 -2.88
CA GLN A 92 -21.82 8.88 -3.22
C GLN A 92 -20.36 9.02 -3.67
N ASP A 93 -19.43 8.39 -2.94
CA ASP A 93 -18.00 8.48 -3.25
C ASP A 93 -17.70 7.87 -4.64
N ILE A 94 -18.28 6.72 -4.98
CA ILE A 94 -18.14 6.06 -6.30
C ILE A 94 -18.83 6.87 -7.41
N GLU A 95 -20.01 7.46 -7.16
CA GLU A 95 -20.66 8.36 -8.11
C GLU A 95 -19.76 9.56 -8.46
N MET A 96 -19.04 10.11 -7.47
CA MET A 96 -18.09 11.20 -7.72
C MET A 96 -16.87 10.74 -8.53
N LEU A 97 -16.41 9.48 -8.39
CA LEU A 97 -15.39 8.90 -9.27
C LEU A 97 -15.90 8.79 -10.71
N ALA A 98 -17.14 8.33 -10.88
CA ALA A 98 -17.79 8.26 -12.18
C ALA A 98 -17.93 9.66 -12.82
N GLU A 99 -18.25 10.68 -12.03
CA GLU A 99 -18.34 12.05 -12.50
C GLU A 99 -16.98 12.60 -12.99
N MET A 100 -15.87 12.20 -12.37
CA MET A 100 -14.52 12.48 -12.88
C MET A 100 -14.20 11.68 -14.16
N GLY A 101 -14.96 10.63 -14.45
CA GLY A 101 -14.70 9.74 -15.59
C GLY A 101 -13.69 8.64 -15.28
N CYS A 102 -13.44 8.33 -14.00
CA CYS A 102 -12.61 7.20 -13.60
C CYS A 102 -13.11 5.91 -14.27
N ARG A 103 -12.17 5.08 -14.72
CA ARG A 103 -12.43 3.77 -15.32
C ARG A 103 -11.99 2.62 -14.42
N ALA A 104 -11.25 2.93 -13.38
CA ALA A 104 -10.82 1.99 -12.37
C ALA A 104 -10.94 2.59 -10.97
N PHE A 105 -11.23 1.74 -9.99
CA PHE A 105 -11.19 2.10 -8.58
C PHE A 105 -10.43 1.02 -7.82
N ARG A 106 -9.28 1.41 -7.27
CA ARG A 106 -8.48 0.52 -6.44
C ARG A 106 -8.92 0.63 -4.98
N LEU A 107 -9.20 -0.52 -4.37
CA LEU A 107 -9.56 -0.64 -2.96
C LEU A 107 -8.98 -1.94 -2.37
N SER A 108 -9.12 -2.11 -1.05
CA SER A 108 -8.90 -3.40 -0.41
C SER A 108 -10.20 -3.96 0.17
N ILE A 109 -10.24 -5.28 0.36
CA ILE A 109 -11.28 -5.94 1.13
C ILE A 109 -10.72 -6.15 2.53
N ASN A 110 -11.40 -5.60 3.54
CA ASN A 110 -10.99 -5.75 4.92
C ASN A 110 -11.21 -7.19 5.40
N TRP A 111 -10.11 -7.89 5.67
CA TRP A 111 -10.13 -9.29 6.09
C TRP A 111 -11.06 -9.51 7.30
N THR A 112 -11.04 -8.59 8.28
CA THR A 112 -11.85 -8.72 9.50
C THR A 112 -13.34 -8.54 9.32
N ARG A 113 -13.81 -8.08 8.15
CA ARG A 113 -15.25 -8.09 7.84
C ARG A 113 -15.76 -9.47 7.46
N LEU A 114 -14.92 -10.29 6.83
CA LEU A 114 -15.28 -11.65 6.42
C LEU A 114 -14.85 -12.68 7.48
N TYR A 115 -13.68 -12.51 8.07
CA TYR A 115 -13.15 -13.38 9.13
C TYR A 115 -12.65 -12.52 10.30
N PRO A 116 -13.53 -12.16 11.25
CA PRO A 116 -13.21 -11.29 12.39
C PRO A 116 -11.94 -11.67 13.16
N HIS A 117 -11.71 -12.97 13.34
CA HIS A 117 -10.53 -13.52 13.99
C HIS A 117 -9.53 -14.11 13.00
N GLY A 118 -9.96 -14.41 11.77
CA GLY A 118 -9.13 -14.98 10.71
C GLY A 118 -9.10 -16.51 10.70
N ASP A 119 -9.49 -17.15 11.82
CA ASP A 119 -9.43 -18.60 11.99
C ASP A 119 -10.80 -19.29 11.92
N GLU A 120 -11.89 -18.55 11.74
CA GLU A 120 -13.24 -19.09 11.62
C GLU A 120 -13.39 -20.05 10.42
N ASP A 121 -14.30 -21.01 10.53
CA ASP A 121 -14.53 -22.00 9.47
C ASP A 121 -15.29 -21.43 8.28
N GLN A 122 -16.20 -20.48 8.51
CA GLN A 122 -17.03 -19.85 7.50
C GLN A 122 -16.89 -18.32 7.54
N PRO A 123 -16.95 -17.65 6.39
CA PRO A 123 -16.94 -16.20 6.34
C PRO A 123 -18.27 -15.62 6.85
N LYS A 124 -18.26 -14.36 7.27
CA LYS A 124 -19.48 -13.60 7.53
C LYS A 124 -20.11 -13.13 6.22
N GLU A 125 -21.38 -13.46 6.07
CA GLU A 125 -22.17 -13.10 4.90
C GLU A 125 -22.34 -11.58 4.78
N GLU A 126 -22.50 -10.87 5.89
CA GLU A 126 -22.67 -9.42 5.88
C GLU A 126 -21.45 -8.70 5.31
N GLY A 127 -20.24 -9.21 5.58
CA GLY A 127 -19.00 -8.71 4.97
C GLY A 127 -18.97 -8.93 3.46
N ILE A 128 -19.35 -10.12 2.99
CA ILE A 128 -19.44 -10.43 1.56
C ILE A 128 -20.44 -9.50 0.86
N GLN A 129 -21.64 -9.34 1.44
CA GLN A 129 -22.69 -8.49 0.88
C GLN A 129 -22.31 -7.01 0.84
N PHE A 130 -21.53 -6.53 1.82
CA PHE A 130 -21.00 -5.17 1.80
C PHE A 130 -20.13 -4.92 0.57
N TYR A 131 -19.12 -5.77 0.31
CA TYR A 131 -18.26 -5.61 -0.87
C TYR A 131 -18.98 -5.89 -2.18
N LYS A 132 -19.96 -6.80 -2.19
CA LYS A 132 -20.81 -7.04 -3.37
C LYS A 132 -21.56 -5.76 -3.78
N LYS A 133 -22.08 -4.98 -2.82
CA LYS A 133 -22.73 -3.69 -3.09
C LYS A 133 -21.75 -2.65 -3.63
N ILE A 134 -20.53 -2.59 -3.08
CA ILE A 134 -19.47 -1.70 -3.59
C ILE A 134 -19.16 -2.02 -5.06
N PHE A 135 -18.94 -3.29 -5.38
CA PHE A 135 -18.63 -3.69 -6.76
C PHE A 135 -19.81 -3.47 -7.71
N GLN A 136 -21.04 -3.75 -7.27
CA GLN A 136 -22.25 -3.43 -8.04
C GLN A 136 -22.34 -1.93 -8.35
N GLU A 137 -22.02 -1.07 -7.38
CA GLU A 137 -22.03 0.38 -7.61
C GLU A 137 -20.89 0.83 -8.53
N CYS A 138 -19.72 0.20 -8.48
CA CYS A 138 -18.65 0.45 -9.47
C CYS A 138 -19.10 0.08 -10.89
N HIS A 139 -19.66 -1.11 -11.06
CA HIS A 139 -20.13 -1.62 -12.35
C HIS A 139 -21.29 -0.82 -12.94
N LYS A 140 -22.13 -0.22 -12.11
CA LYS A 140 -23.19 0.72 -12.55
C LYS A 140 -22.63 1.89 -13.37
N TYR A 141 -21.38 2.27 -13.16
CA TYR A 141 -20.70 3.37 -13.83
C TYR A 141 -19.53 2.92 -14.73
N ASP A 142 -19.45 1.63 -15.07
CA ASP A 142 -18.35 1.06 -15.86
C ASP A 142 -16.96 1.28 -15.24
N ILE A 143 -16.88 1.29 -13.90
CA ILE A 143 -15.63 1.39 -13.15
C ILE A 143 -15.15 -0.02 -12.80
N GLU A 144 -13.96 -0.38 -13.29
CA GLU A 144 -13.31 -1.66 -13.00
C GLU A 144 -12.71 -1.67 -11.58
N PRO A 145 -13.12 -2.59 -10.69
CA PRO A 145 -12.48 -2.74 -9.39
C PRO A 145 -11.07 -3.34 -9.51
N ILE A 146 -10.09 -2.73 -8.84
CA ILE A 146 -8.76 -3.30 -8.62
C ILE A 146 -8.63 -3.63 -7.14
N VAL A 147 -8.61 -4.91 -6.78
CA VAL A 147 -8.74 -5.32 -5.38
C VAL A 147 -7.41 -5.77 -4.80
N THR A 148 -7.01 -5.14 -3.71
CA THR A 148 -5.92 -5.62 -2.85
C THR A 148 -6.48 -6.55 -1.78
N ILE A 149 -5.99 -7.79 -1.72
CA ILE A 149 -6.52 -8.82 -0.80
C ILE A 149 -6.20 -8.45 0.66
N THR A 150 -4.96 -8.06 0.97
CA THR A 150 -4.56 -7.57 2.30
C THR A 150 -3.83 -6.25 2.20
N HIS A 151 -4.27 -5.27 2.98
CA HIS A 151 -3.74 -3.91 3.00
C HIS A 151 -3.65 -3.41 4.46
N ASP A 152 -2.76 -4.05 5.23
CA ASP A 152 -2.49 -3.75 6.65
C ASP A 152 -3.73 -3.87 7.57
N ASP A 153 -4.69 -4.69 7.15
CA ASP A 153 -5.99 -4.94 7.78
C ASP A 153 -6.14 -6.39 8.27
N ASP A 154 -5.01 -7.08 8.50
CA ASP A 154 -4.99 -8.42 9.07
C ASP A 154 -5.73 -8.51 10.42
N PRO A 155 -6.43 -9.61 10.72
CA PRO A 155 -7.06 -9.80 12.02
C PRO A 155 -6.04 -9.78 13.16
N ALA A 156 -6.19 -8.85 14.11
CA ALA A 156 -5.28 -8.70 15.24
C ALA A 156 -5.24 -9.96 16.13
N TYR A 157 -6.33 -10.75 16.11
CA TYR A 157 -6.40 -12.05 16.77
C TYR A 157 -5.35 -13.04 16.25
N LEU A 158 -5.07 -13.07 14.94
CA LEU A 158 -4.04 -13.94 14.38
C LEU A 158 -2.65 -13.60 14.94
N TYR A 159 -2.38 -12.32 15.15
CA TYR A 159 -1.14 -11.85 15.77
C TYR A 159 -1.04 -12.26 17.24
N ALA A 160 -2.13 -12.08 18.00
CA ALA A 160 -2.15 -12.39 19.43
C ALA A 160 -2.07 -13.89 19.74
N LYS A 161 -2.80 -14.72 18.97
CA LYS A 161 -2.94 -16.16 19.23
C LYS A 161 -1.88 -16.99 18.51
N TYR A 162 -1.59 -16.67 17.25
CA TYR A 162 -0.70 -17.48 16.41
C TYR A 162 0.67 -16.86 16.20
N GLY A 163 0.90 -15.59 16.58
CA GLY A 163 2.13 -14.87 16.26
C GLY A 163 2.15 -14.28 14.85
N GLY A 164 0.97 -14.14 14.24
CA GLY A 164 0.78 -13.53 12.92
C GLY A 164 1.57 -14.27 11.84
N TRP A 165 2.05 -13.52 10.84
CA TRP A 165 2.80 -14.08 9.71
C TRP A 165 4.11 -14.78 10.09
N SER A 166 4.57 -14.67 11.34
CA SER A 166 5.73 -15.44 11.81
C SER A 166 5.40 -16.94 11.88
N ASN A 167 4.12 -17.28 11.96
CA ASN A 167 3.61 -18.64 12.00
C ASN A 167 3.11 -19.08 10.61
N ARG A 168 3.58 -20.25 10.17
CA ARG A 168 3.24 -20.81 8.85
C ARG A 168 1.73 -21.08 8.69
N GLU A 169 1.00 -21.31 9.79
CA GLU A 169 -0.45 -21.48 9.75
C GLU A 169 -1.20 -20.26 9.19
N CYS A 170 -0.63 -19.05 9.25
CA CYS A 170 -1.24 -17.88 8.61
C CYS A 170 -1.40 -18.02 7.10
N ILE A 171 -0.57 -18.84 6.44
CA ILE A 171 -0.76 -19.17 5.02
C ILE A 171 -2.11 -19.87 4.82
N ARG A 172 -2.51 -20.78 5.72
CA ARG A 172 -3.79 -21.49 5.62
C ARG A 172 -4.98 -20.54 5.82
N PHE A 173 -4.89 -19.63 6.79
CA PHE A 173 -5.93 -18.62 7.02
C PHE A 173 -6.09 -17.69 5.82
N TYR A 174 -4.98 -17.21 5.28
CA TYR A 174 -4.97 -16.39 4.06
C TYR A 174 -5.56 -17.12 2.85
N MET A 175 -5.21 -18.40 2.66
CA MET A 175 -5.77 -19.18 1.55
C MET A 175 -7.27 -19.41 1.69
N LYS A 176 -7.78 -19.66 2.90
CA LYS A 176 -9.23 -19.72 3.16
C LYS A 176 -9.92 -18.41 2.79
N TYR A 177 -9.31 -17.29 3.16
CA TYR A 177 -9.80 -15.96 2.79
C TYR A 177 -9.81 -15.77 1.27
N CYS A 178 -8.71 -16.08 0.57
CA CYS A 178 -8.62 -15.99 -0.89
C CYS A 178 -9.66 -16.88 -1.60
N GLU A 179 -9.89 -18.11 -1.13
CA GLU A 179 -10.90 -19.01 -1.67
C GLU A 179 -12.30 -18.39 -1.59
N THR A 180 -12.64 -17.78 -0.45
CA THR A 180 -13.89 -17.04 -0.28
C THR A 180 -13.98 -15.85 -1.25
N LEU A 181 -12.95 -15.01 -1.31
CA LEU A 181 -12.96 -13.83 -2.19
C LEU A 181 -13.13 -14.22 -3.65
N PHE A 182 -12.29 -15.13 -4.13
CA PHE A 182 -12.29 -15.53 -5.53
C PHE A 182 -13.61 -16.22 -5.92
N SER A 183 -14.18 -17.06 -5.05
CA SER A 183 -15.45 -17.73 -5.37
C SER A 183 -16.65 -16.78 -5.43
N HIS A 184 -16.72 -15.80 -4.53
CA HIS A 184 -17.86 -14.88 -4.42
C HIS A 184 -17.75 -13.66 -5.37
N PHE A 185 -16.53 -13.26 -5.72
CA PHE A 185 -16.28 -12.05 -6.53
C PHE A 185 -15.67 -12.32 -7.91
N LYS A 186 -15.65 -13.58 -8.37
CA LYS A 186 -15.12 -13.98 -9.69
C LYS A 186 -15.71 -13.22 -10.88
N ASP A 187 -16.98 -12.83 -10.78
CA ASP A 187 -17.69 -12.13 -11.86
C ASP A 187 -17.65 -10.60 -11.66
N ASP A 188 -17.13 -10.13 -10.52
CA ASP A 188 -17.10 -8.70 -10.16
C ASP A 188 -15.70 -8.08 -10.28
N VAL A 189 -14.64 -8.87 -10.16
CA VAL A 189 -13.26 -8.36 -10.06
C VAL A 189 -12.34 -9.13 -10.99
N LYS A 190 -11.67 -8.40 -11.88
CA LYS A 190 -10.65 -8.97 -12.76
C LYS A 190 -9.23 -8.80 -12.23
N TYR A 191 -8.92 -7.66 -11.60
CA TYR A 191 -7.56 -7.31 -11.18
C TYR A 191 -7.38 -7.49 -9.67
N TRP A 192 -6.44 -8.35 -9.28
CA TRP A 192 -6.18 -8.70 -7.88
C TRP A 192 -4.73 -8.45 -7.50
N LEU A 193 -4.49 -7.84 -6.34
CA LEU A 193 -3.16 -7.66 -5.75
C LEU A 193 -3.08 -8.44 -4.43
N THR A 194 -2.03 -9.23 -4.22
CA THR A 194 -1.99 -10.12 -3.04
C THR A 194 -1.73 -9.39 -1.73
N PHE A 195 -0.58 -8.70 -1.61
CA PHE A 195 -0.16 -8.01 -0.39
C PHE A 195 0.25 -6.59 -0.77
N ASN A 196 -0.37 -5.59 -0.14
CA ASN A 196 0.07 -4.20 -0.28
C ASN A 196 1.52 -4.05 0.20
N GLN A 197 2.31 -3.29 -0.55
CA GLN A 197 3.64 -2.80 -0.16
C GLN A 197 4.53 -3.83 0.55
N ILE A 198 4.58 -5.07 0.04
CA ILE A 198 5.23 -6.19 0.75
C ILE A 198 6.72 -5.96 1.07
N ASN A 199 7.41 -5.09 0.31
CA ASN A 199 8.81 -4.69 0.56
C ASN A 199 8.97 -3.62 1.65
N GLU A 200 7.92 -2.94 2.11
CA GLU A 200 8.02 -1.93 3.18
C GLU A 200 8.52 -2.54 4.49
N MET A 201 8.15 -3.79 4.76
CA MET A 201 8.70 -4.57 5.86
C MET A 201 10.24 -4.60 5.84
N MET A 202 10.87 -4.67 4.65
CA MET A 202 12.33 -4.61 4.54
C MET A 202 12.90 -3.21 4.82
N LEU A 203 12.20 -2.15 4.42
CA LEU A 203 12.61 -0.77 4.68
C LEU A 203 12.63 -0.48 6.19
N LEU A 204 11.65 -1.02 6.93
CA LEU A 204 11.55 -0.92 8.39
C LEU A 204 12.68 -1.65 9.15
N ALA A 205 13.29 -2.67 8.54
CA ALA A 205 14.36 -3.45 9.14
C ALA A 205 15.59 -2.61 9.53
N ASP A 206 15.83 -1.53 8.78
CA ASP A 206 16.97 -0.63 8.97
C ASP A 206 16.65 0.52 9.96
N SER A 207 15.36 0.81 10.22
CA SER A 207 14.91 1.89 11.11
C SER A 207 14.80 1.48 12.60
N PHE A 208 14.78 0.18 12.91
CA PHE A 208 14.56 -0.35 14.27
C PHE A 208 15.72 -0.10 15.27
N GLY A 209 16.89 0.34 14.79
CA GLY A 209 18.15 0.26 15.54
C GLY A 209 18.41 1.31 16.63
N LEU A 210 17.49 2.24 16.91
CA LEU A 210 17.79 3.42 17.75
C LEU A 210 17.42 3.30 19.24
N ALA A 211 16.70 2.26 19.68
CA ALA A 211 16.21 2.20 21.07
C ALA A 211 16.10 0.79 21.71
N VAL A 212 16.63 -0.26 21.08
CA VAL A 212 16.50 -1.66 21.55
C VAL A 212 17.85 -2.38 21.59
N SER A 213 17.93 -3.47 22.35
CA SER A 213 19.15 -4.28 22.43
C SER A 213 19.46 -4.98 21.11
N THR A 214 20.73 -5.32 20.89
CA THR A 214 21.18 -6.04 19.69
C THR A 214 20.43 -7.37 19.50
N GLU A 215 20.11 -8.07 20.60
CA GLU A 215 19.37 -9.34 20.54
C GLU A 215 17.93 -9.15 20.06
N GLU A 216 17.25 -8.09 20.52
CA GLU A 216 15.90 -7.74 20.08
C GLU A 216 15.87 -7.36 18.60
N VAL A 217 16.86 -6.60 18.13
CA VAL A 217 17.01 -6.27 16.70
C VAL A 217 17.17 -7.53 15.85
N GLN A 218 18.02 -8.47 16.28
CA GLN A 218 18.27 -9.71 15.56
C GLN A 218 17.02 -10.61 15.53
N LEU A 219 16.33 -10.74 16.67
CA LEU A 219 15.06 -11.48 16.74
C LEU A 219 14.01 -10.86 15.81
N TYR A 220 13.88 -9.54 15.81
CA TYR A 220 12.97 -8.81 14.94
C TYR A 220 13.28 -9.08 13.46
N LYS A 221 14.55 -8.93 13.02
CA LYS A 221 14.96 -9.22 11.65
C LYS A 221 14.64 -10.66 11.24
N LYS A 222 14.93 -11.63 12.12
CA LYS A 222 14.60 -13.05 11.87
C LYS A 222 13.09 -13.25 11.67
N GLN A 223 12.26 -12.67 12.54
CA GLN A 223 10.80 -12.75 12.42
C GLN A 223 10.31 -12.06 11.14
N LEU A 224 10.84 -10.88 10.83
CA LEU A 224 10.48 -10.09 9.66
C LEU A 224 10.71 -10.85 8.35
N PHE A 225 11.91 -11.41 8.14
CA PHE A 225 12.20 -12.16 6.93
C PHE A 225 11.41 -13.47 6.83
N GLN A 226 11.12 -14.11 7.96
CA GLN A 226 10.23 -15.28 7.98
C GLN A 226 8.79 -14.91 7.61
N GLN A 227 8.29 -13.77 8.10
CA GLN A 227 6.98 -13.22 7.73
C GLN A 227 6.91 -12.93 6.23
N ILE A 228 7.92 -12.25 5.67
CA ILE A 228 8.01 -11.97 4.23
C ILE A 228 8.00 -13.29 3.45
N HIS A 229 8.76 -14.30 3.88
CA HIS A 229 8.75 -15.61 3.22
C HIS A 229 7.37 -16.26 3.20
N HIS A 230 6.66 -16.29 4.34
CA HIS A 230 5.32 -16.86 4.39
C HIS A 230 4.32 -16.09 3.53
N LYS A 231 4.41 -14.75 3.50
CA LYS A 231 3.59 -13.91 2.61
C LYS A 231 3.89 -14.18 1.12
N LEU A 232 5.16 -14.35 0.74
CA LEU A 232 5.54 -14.70 -0.63
C LEU A 232 5.01 -16.08 -1.04
N VAL A 233 5.09 -17.08 -0.16
CA VAL A 233 4.51 -18.41 -0.41
C VAL A 233 2.98 -18.35 -0.50
N ALA A 234 2.33 -17.60 0.39
CA ALA A 234 0.88 -17.43 0.37
C ALA A 234 0.39 -16.72 -0.90
N SER A 235 1.11 -15.68 -1.34
CA SER A 235 0.86 -14.99 -2.61
C SER A 235 0.94 -15.97 -3.78
N ALA A 236 2.01 -16.76 -3.87
CA ALA A 236 2.15 -17.75 -4.93
C ALA A 236 1.06 -18.84 -4.91
N LYS A 237 0.61 -19.27 -3.72
CA LYS A 237 -0.55 -20.17 -3.60
C LYS A 237 -1.85 -19.53 -4.11
N ALA A 238 -2.08 -18.26 -3.79
CA ALA A 238 -3.26 -17.53 -4.28
C ALA A 238 -3.23 -17.33 -5.80
N VAL A 239 -2.07 -16.97 -6.36
CA VAL A 239 -1.88 -16.85 -7.81
C VAL A 239 -2.15 -18.19 -8.50
N LYS A 240 -1.56 -19.28 -8.00
CA LYS A 240 -1.80 -20.61 -8.55
C LYS A 240 -3.29 -20.98 -8.50
N LEU A 241 -3.95 -20.73 -7.37
CA LEU A 241 -5.39 -20.98 -7.22
C LEU A 241 -6.21 -20.18 -8.23
N ALA A 242 -5.87 -18.90 -8.44
CA ALA A 242 -6.51 -18.03 -9.42
C ALA A 242 -6.33 -18.58 -10.84
N HIS A 243 -5.11 -18.89 -11.27
CA HIS A 243 -4.86 -19.42 -12.61
C HIS A 243 -5.51 -20.79 -12.86
N ASP A 244 -5.54 -21.66 -11.85
CA ASP A 244 -6.14 -23.00 -11.98
C ASP A 244 -7.68 -22.96 -12.10
N LYS A 245 -8.36 -22.00 -11.45
CA LYS A 245 -9.84 -21.97 -11.35
C LYS A 245 -10.53 -20.78 -12.02
N TYR A 246 -9.83 -19.66 -12.15
CA TYR A 246 -10.32 -18.35 -12.60
C TYR A 246 -9.32 -17.74 -13.58
N PRO A 247 -9.11 -18.34 -14.77
CA PRO A 247 -8.05 -17.97 -15.69
C PRO A 247 -8.19 -16.56 -16.29
N HIS A 248 -9.32 -15.88 -16.06
CA HIS A 248 -9.55 -14.48 -16.46
C HIS A 248 -9.02 -13.47 -15.43
N PHE A 249 -8.68 -13.90 -14.22
CA PHE A 249 -8.05 -13.03 -13.23
C PHE A 249 -6.66 -12.61 -13.68
N ILE A 250 -6.31 -11.36 -13.38
CA ILE A 250 -4.97 -10.81 -13.54
C ILE A 250 -4.41 -10.56 -12.15
N MET A 251 -3.42 -11.35 -11.78
CA MET A 251 -2.79 -11.32 -10.47
C MET A 251 -1.57 -10.40 -10.50
N GLY A 252 -1.53 -9.40 -9.63
CA GLY A 252 -0.41 -8.48 -9.48
C GLY A 252 0.32 -8.63 -8.16
N CYS A 253 1.62 -8.33 -8.17
CA CYS A 253 2.32 -7.93 -6.95
C CYS A 253 1.99 -6.46 -6.61
N MET A 254 2.29 -6.00 -5.39
CA MET A 254 2.22 -4.58 -5.03
C MET A 254 3.45 -4.20 -4.19
N LEU A 255 4.25 -3.26 -4.71
CA LEU A 255 5.52 -2.83 -4.11
C LEU A 255 5.47 -1.35 -3.71
N ALA A 256 6.02 -1.03 -2.55
CA ALA A 256 6.23 0.34 -2.08
C ALA A 256 7.31 1.03 -2.90
N CYS A 257 7.05 2.29 -3.26
CA CYS A 257 8.01 3.30 -3.71
C CYS A 257 8.96 2.89 -4.85
N GLY A 258 8.62 1.90 -5.69
CA GLY A 258 9.45 1.47 -6.83
C GLY A 258 10.96 1.26 -6.54
N PRO A 259 11.81 1.01 -7.54
CA PRO A 259 13.27 1.05 -7.39
C PRO A 259 13.82 2.50 -7.45
N SER A 260 13.23 3.41 -6.68
CA SER A 260 13.44 4.88 -6.76
C SER A 260 14.69 5.36 -6.04
N ILE A 261 15.86 4.86 -6.45
CA ILE A 261 17.12 5.06 -5.72
C ILE A 261 18.24 5.56 -6.62
N TYR A 262 18.82 6.69 -6.24
CA TYR A 262 19.98 7.30 -6.91
C TYR A 262 21.26 7.17 -6.09
N PRO A 263 22.42 7.10 -6.76
CA PRO A 263 23.70 7.33 -6.10
C PRO A 263 23.97 8.84 -5.95
N ASP A 264 24.46 9.26 -4.78
CA ASP A 264 24.74 10.68 -4.47
C ASP A 264 25.77 11.30 -5.41
N THR A 265 26.75 10.50 -5.81
CA THR A 265 27.78 10.90 -6.76
C THR A 265 28.13 9.77 -7.71
N CYS A 266 28.89 10.06 -8.76
CA CYS A 266 29.48 9.04 -9.62
C CYS A 266 30.63 8.26 -8.96
N HIS A 267 30.90 8.47 -7.66
CA HIS A 267 31.91 7.72 -6.94
C HIS A 267 31.55 6.23 -6.92
N PRO A 268 32.45 5.30 -7.27
CA PRO A 268 32.11 3.89 -7.41
C PRO A 268 31.45 3.25 -6.19
N LYS A 269 31.75 3.73 -4.98
CA LYS A 269 31.10 3.25 -3.75
C LYS A 269 29.65 3.70 -3.62
N ASP A 270 29.30 4.89 -4.11
CA ASP A 270 27.92 5.37 -4.11
C ASP A 270 27.11 4.59 -5.16
N ILE A 271 27.70 4.32 -6.33
CA ILE A 271 27.10 3.45 -7.36
C ILE A 271 26.78 2.06 -6.80
N LEU A 272 27.73 1.43 -6.12
CA LEU A 272 27.53 0.10 -5.53
C LEU A 272 26.48 0.13 -4.41
N ALA A 273 26.49 1.15 -3.54
CA ALA A 273 25.51 1.27 -2.47
C ALA A 273 24.08 1.46 -3.01
N ALA A 274 23.90 2.30 -4.03
CA ALA A 274 22.61 2.46 -4.71
C ALA A 274 22.16 1.15 -5.37
N MET A 275 23.05 0.44 -6.07
CA MET A 275 22.74 -0.86 -6.67
C MET A 275 22.25 -1.89 -5.63
N GLU A 276 22.91 -1.95 -4.46
CA GLU A 276 22.50 -2.87 -3.38
C GLU A 276 21.12 -2.53 -2.83
N LYS A 277 20.81 -1.25 -2.63
CA LYS A 277 19.46 -0.82 -2.21
C LYS A 277 18.38 -1.01 -3.28
N ILE A 278 18.72 -0.88 -4.55
CA ILE A 278 17.82 -1.24 -5.66
C ILE A 278 17.53 -2.75 -5.63
N GLN A 279 18.54 -3.59 -5.39
CA GLN A 279 18.36 -5.04 -5.26
C GLN A 279 17.45 -5.39 -4.06
N GLU A 280 17.58 -4.69 -2.94
CA GLU A 280 16.65 -4.86 -1.81
C GLU A 280 15.20 -4.55 -2.19
N ASN A 281 14.96 -3.48 -2.96
CA ASN A 281 13.61 -3.19 -3.49
C ASN A 281 13.09 -4.26 -4.44
N PHE A 282 13.96 -4.84 -5.26
CA PHE A 282 13.60 -5.95 -6.15
C PHE A 282 13.48 -7.31 -5.45
N TYR A 283 13.83 -7.43 -4.17
CA TYR A 283 13.86 -8.72 -3.47
C TYR A 283 12.50 -9.44 -3.53
N CYS A 284 11.42 -8.76 -3.14
CA CYS A 284 10.08 -9.36 -3.16
C CYS A 284 9.57 -9.58 -4.59
N SER A 285 9.75 -8.61 -5.48
CA SER A 285 9.24 -8.72 -6.85
C SER A 285 9.97 -9.78 -7.67
N ASP A 286 11.28 -9.97 -7.48
CA ASP A 286 12.02 -11.05 -8.13
C ASP A 286 11.42 -12.42 -7.74
N VAL A 287 11.05 -12.61 -6.47
CA VAL A 287 10.42 -13.86 -6.03
C VAL A 287 9.02 -14.01 -6.62
N MET A 288 8.20 -12.96 -6.57
CA MET A 288 6.81 -13.01 -7.06
C MET A 288 6.70 -13.15 -8.58
N ILE A 289 7.70 -12.69 -9.34
CA ILE A 289 7.66 -12.70 -10.82
C ILE A 289 8.49 -13.84 -11.40
N ARG A 290 9.69 -14.10 -10.84
CA ARG A 290 10.58 -15.16 -11.35
C ARG A 290 10.35 -16.50 -10.66
N GLY A 291 9.66 -16.50 -9.52
CA GLY A 291 9.32 -17.70 -8.77
C GLY A 291 10.46 -18.29 -7.95
N TYR A 292 11.54 -17.53 -7.70
CA TYR A 292 12.67 -17.96 -6.88
C TYR A 292 13.39 -16.76 -6.23
N TYR A 293 14.09 -17.02 -5.13
CA TYR A 293 14.95 -16.03 -4.50
C TYR A 293 16.19 -15.74 -5.36
N PRO A 294 16.46 -14.48 -5.74
CA PRO A 294 17.64 -14.11 -6.51
C PRO A 294 18.92 -14.31 -5.71
N ASP A 295 20.08 -14.49 -6.36
CA ASP A 295 21.33 -14.80 -5.64
C ASP A 295 21.78 -13.70 -4.67
N PHE A 296 21.49 -12.43 -4.96
CA PHE A 296 21.78 -11.34 -4.04
C PHE A 296 21.00 -11.44 -2.71
N ALA A 297 19.92 -12.22 -2.65
CA ALA A 297 19.20 -12.51 -1.40
C ALA A 297 20.14 -13.11 -0.34
N LYS A 298 21.13 -13.90 -0.76
CA LYS A 298 22.13 -14.48 0.16
C LYS A 298 22.95 -13.39 0.87
N ARG A 299 23.27 -12.28 0.17
CA ARG A 299 23.92 -11.11 0.77
C ARG A 299 22.98 -10.46 1.79
N ILE A 300 21.73 -10.19 1.39
CA ILE A 300 20.72 -9.58 2.26
C ILE A 300 20.54 -10.41 3.56
N TRP A 301 20.46 -11.73 3.47
CA TRP A 301 20.34 -12.60 4.64
C TRP A 301 21.59 -12.58 5.52
N LYS A 302 22.78 -12.59 4.90
CA LYS A 302 24.06 -12.49 5.61
C LYS A 302 24.17 -11.17 6.36
N ASP A 303 23.85 -10.06 5.71
CA ASP A 303 23.92 -8.71 6.29
C ASP A 303 22.88 -8.51 7.40
N ALA A 304 21.72 -9.14 7.25
CA ALA A 304 20.69 -9.19 8.29
C ALA A 304 21.01 -10.15 9.45
N GLY A 305 22.04 -10.99 9.34
CA GLY A 305 22.39 -11.98 10.37
C GLY A 305 21.43 -13.16 10.49
N ILE A 306 20.69 -13.48 9.42
CA ILE A 306 19.64 -14.50 9.45
C ILE A 306 19.99 -15.74 8.64
N THR A 307 19.29 -16.83 8.93
CA THR A 307 19.16 -17.99 8.03
C THR A 307 17.69 -18.26 7.82
N LEU A 308 17.23 -18.12 6.59
CA LEU A 308 15.84 -18.32 6.22
C LEU A 308 15.60 -19.79 5.87
N TYR A 309 14.61 -20.42 6.51
CA TYR A 309 14.19 -21.76 6.15
C TYR A 309 13.22 -21.69 4.97
N ILE A 310 13.59 -22.30 3.85
CA ILE A 310 12.79 -22.40 2.63
C ILE A 310 12.72 -23.88 2.25
N SER A 311 11.55 -24.50 2.41
CA SER A 311 11.39 -25.92 2.07
C SER A 311 11.39 -26.15 0.55
N GLU A 312 11.60 -27.39 0.11
CA GLU A 312 11.45 -27.74 -1.32
C GLU A 312 10.01 -27.53 -1.82
N GLU A 313 9.02 -27.72 -0.94
CA GLU A 313 7.62 -27.40 -1.23
C GLU A 313 7.46 -25.91 -1.49
N ASP A 314 8.04 -25.04 -0.64
CA ASP A 314 7.99 -23.58 -0.84
C ASP A 314 8.61 -23.19 -2.19
N LYS A 315 9.76 -23.76 -2.54
CA LYS A 315 10.40 -23.49 -3.84
C LYS A 315 9.52 -23.91 -5.01
N ALA A 316 8.82 -25.04 -4.90
CA ALA A 316 7.90 -25.50 -5.94
C ALA A 316 6.69 -24.57 -6.06
N ILE A 317 6.10 -24.16 -4.92
CA ILE A 317 4.97 -23.22 -4.87
C ILE A 317 5.33 -21.89 -5.52
N LEU A 318 6.47 -21.29 -5.13
CA LEU A 318 6.91 -20.00 -5.65
C LEU A 318 7.06 -20.02 -7.19
N ARG A 319 7.61 -21.11 -7.74
CA ARG A 319 7.75 -21.28 -9.21
C ARG A 319 6.42 -21.43 -9.94
N GLN A 320 5.40 -21.97 -9.28
CA GLN A 320 4.11 -22.24 -9.91
C GLN A 320 3.12 -21.06 -9.78
N GLY A 321 3.42 -20.07 -8.95
CA GLY A 321 2.52 -18.96 -8.63
C GLY A 321 3.15 -17.60 -8.90
N THR A 322 3.62 -17.38 -10.13
CA THR A 322 4.18 -16.10 -10.55
C THR A 322 3.11 -15.14 -11.03
N VAL A 323 3.19 -13.87 -10.62
CA VAL A 323 2.20 -12.83 -10.96
C VAL A 323 2.21 -12.46 -12.45
N ASP A 324 1.10 -11.92 -12.93
CA ASP A 324 0.84 -11.52 -14.32
C ASP A 324 1.22 -10.06 -14.61
N MET A 325 1.27 -9.22 -13.57
CA MET A 325 1.58 -7.79 -13.70
C MET A 325 2.41 -7.26 -12.53
N TYR A 326 3.18 -6.21 -12.81
CA TYR A 326 3.91 -5.46 -11.78
C TYR A 326 3.09 -4.24 -11.36
N THR A 327 2.70 -4.14 -10.09
CA THR A 327 2.09 -2.92 -9.57
C THR A 327 2.90 -2.33 -8.43
N PHE A 328 2.87 -1.00 -8.32
CA PHE A 328 3.63 -0.29 -7.29
C PHE A 328 3.04 1.07 -6.96
N SER A 329 3.42 1.56 -5.79
CA SER A 329 3.28 2.96 -5.42
C SER A 329 4.53 3.76 -5.80
N TYR A 330 4.35 5.04 -6.12
CA TYR A 330 5.43 5.98 -6.35
C TYR A 330 5.09 7.33 -5.72
N TYR A 331 6.01 7.87 -4.92
CA TYR A 331 5.82 9.18 -4.26
C TYR A 331 7.08 10.04 -4.31
N TYR A 332 8.26 9.44 -4.13
CA TYR A 332 9.53 10.13 -4.01
C TYR A 332 10.71 9.23 -4.44
N THR A 333 11.88 9.84 -4.62
CA THR A 333 13.17 9.16 -4.78
C THR A 333 14.04 9.30 -3.53
N ASN A 334 14.89 8.29 -3.29
CA ASN A 334 15.96 8.31 -2.31
C ASN A 334 17.31 8.54 -2.99
N ASN A 335 18.24 9.18 -2.28
CA ASN A 335 19.61 9.38 -2.76
C ASN A 335 20.63 8.80 -1.77
N ILE A 336 21.51 7.90 -2.21
CA ILE A 336 22.36 7.07 -1.36
C ILE A 336 23.83 7.46 -1.50
N SER A 337 24.50 7.72 -0.38
CA SER A 337 25.95 7.93 -0.31
C SER A 337 26.60 6.86 0.58
N ALA A 338 27.72 6.30 0.13
CA ALA A 338 28.60 5.48 0.95
C ALA A 338 29.56 6.32 1.80
N GLN A 339 29.66 7.61 1.53
CA GLN A 339 30.60 8.53 2.20
C GLN A 339 29.92 9.40 3.25
N LYS A 340 28.68 9.81 2.98
CA LYS A 340 27.89 10.68 3.85
C LYS A 340 26.83 9.85 4.58
N LYS A 341 26.64 10.16 5.86
CA LYS A 341 25.40 9.82 6.59
C LYS A 341 24.53 11.07 6.58
N GLY A 342 23.24 10.98 6.26
CA GLY A 342 22.41 12.16 6.04
C GLY A 342 20.98 12.06 6.54
N ASP A 343 20.26 13.15 6.26
CA ASP A 343 18.89 13.51 6.62
C ASP A 343 17.91 13.26 5.46
N GLY A 344 17.96 12.06 4.85
CA GLY A 344 17.18 11.65 3.67
C GLY A 344 15.64 11.82 3.77
N THR A 345 14.90 11.38 2.76
CA THR A 345 13.43 11.59 2.70
C THR A 345 12.71 10.98 3.91
N ALA A 346 11.63 11.62 4.34
CA ALA A 346 10.90 11.23 5.56
C ALA A 346 10.14 9.90 5.44
N ASP A 347 9.50 9.50 6.55
CA ASP A 347 8.97 8.18 6.92
C ASP A 347 10.05 7.12 7.16
N PHE A 348 11.10 7.07 6.32
CA PHE A 348 12.23 6.13 6.47
C PHE A 348 13.55 6.80 6.08
N GLN A 349 14.05 7.75 6.89
CA GLN A 349 15.28 8.55 6.61
C GLN A 349 16.49 7.68 6.22
N VAL A 350 16.59 7.34 4.95
CA VAL A 350 17.63 6.51 4.36
C VAL A 350 18.32 7.34 3.29
N GLY A 351 19.64 7.45 3.41
CA GLY A 351 20.46 8.22 2.47
C GLY A 351 20.63 9.69 2.84
N VAL A 352 20.73 10.55 1.83
CA VAL A 352 21.01 11.99 1.92
C VAL A 352 20.00 12.77 1.08
N LYS A 353 19.79 14.05 1.37
CA LYS A 353 18.96 14.89 0.49
C LYS A 353 19.57 15.04 -0.91
N ASN A 354 18.71 15.02 -1.91
CA ASN A 354 19.03 15.32 -3.29
C ASN A 354 18.92 16.85 -3.49
N PRO A 355 20.01 17.56 -3.80
CA PRO A 355 19.99 19.03 -3.92
C PRO A 355 19.31 19.54 -5.21
N TYR A 356 18.89 18.64 -6.11
CA TYR A 356 18.30 18.99 -7.40
C TYR A 356 16.77 18.93 -7.44
N VAL A 357 16.13 18.52 -6.33
CA VAL A 357 14.68 18.37 -6.21
C VAL A 357 14.15 19.18 -5.03
N THR A 358 12.85 19.47 -5.06
CA THR A 358 12.13 20.08 -3.94
C THR A 358 11.50 19.00 -3.05
N TYR A 359 10.99 19.42 -1.90
CA TYR A 359 10.43 18.52 -0.89
C TYR A 359 9.06 19.03 -0.46
N SER A 360 8.14 18.10 -0.17
CA SER A 360 6.88 18.41 0.50
C SER A 360 7.08 18.84 1.95
N ASP A 361 6.02 19.34 2.58
CA ASP A 361 6.01 19.68 4.02
C ASP A 361 6.16 18.47 4.94
N TRP A 362 6.05 17.25 4.39
CA TRP A 362 6.37 15.99 5.07
C TRP A 362 7.74 15.44 4.65
N GLY A 363 8.58 16.20 3.94
CA GLY A 363 9.95 15.81 3.61
C GLY A 363 10.06 14.73 2.54
N TRP A 364 9.02 14.49 1.73
CA TRP A 364 9.08 13.62 0.56
C TRP A 364 9.63 14.39 -0.64
N ALA A 365 10.66 13.86 -1.30
CA ALA A 365 11.25 14.45 -2.49
C ALA A 365 10.25 14.43 -3.66
N ILE A 366 10.10 15.57 -4.34
CA ILE A 366 9.22 15.71 -5.50
C ILE A 366 10.06 15.49 -6.75
N ASP A 367 9.92 14.30 -7.34
CA ASP A 367 10.76 13.87 -8.45
C ASP A 367 9.94 13.13 -9.52
N PRO A 368 9.39 13.83 -10.52
CA PRO A 368 8.65 13.20 -11.62
C PRO A 368 9.55 12.36 -12.54
N ASP A 369 10.81 12.77 -12.76
CA ASP A 369 11.74 12.04 -13.62
C ASP A 369 12.12 10.68 -13.02
N GLY A 370 12.14 10.60 -11.68
CA GLY A 370 12.27 9.34 -10.96
C GLY A 370 11.16 8.34 -11.26
N LEU A 371 9.93 8.78 -11.58
CA LEU A 371 8.87 7.86 -12.00
C LEU A 371 9.20 7.23 -13.35
N ARG A 372 9.63 8.04 -14.32
CA ARG A 372 10.06 7.54 -15.64
C ARG A 372 11.25 6.58 -15.50
N TYR A 373 12.23 6.92 -14.66
CA TYR A 373 13.35 6.04 -14.34
C TYR A 373 12.90 4.70 -13.76
N CYS A 374 12.01 4.72 -12.76
CA CYS A 374 11.48 3.51 -12.12
C CYS A 374 10.71 2.62 -13.09
N LEU A 375 9.87 3.20 -13.93
CA LEU A 375 9.11 2.48 -14.95
C LEU A 375 10.05 1.73 -15.92
N ASN A 376 11.12 2.38 -16.37
CA ASN A 376 12.13 1.74 -17.21
C ASN A 376 12.87 0.62 -16.48
N LEU A 377 13.34 0.85 -15.25
CA LEU A 377 14.02 -0.20 -14.46
C LEU A 377 13.14 -1.44 -14.24
N ILE A 378 11.86 -1.23 -13.97
CA ILE A 378 10.90 -2.32 -13.76
C ILE A 378 10.67 -3.06 -15.08
N TYR A 379 10.39 -2.31 -16.17
CA TYR A 379 10.04 -2.91 -17.45
C TYR A 379 11.21 -3.66 -18.06
N ASP A 380 12.41 -3.07 -18.11
CA ASP A 380 13.63 -3.72 -18.61
C ASP A 380 13.95 -5.02 -17.86
N ARG A 381 13.60 -5.07 -16.57
CA ARG A 381 13.87 -6.23 -15.72
C ARG A 381 12.91 -7.40 -15.93
N TYR A 382 11.62 -7.11 -16.13
CA TYR A 382 10.57 -8.13 -16.07
C TYR A 382 9.72 -8.26 -17.34
N GLN A 383 9.61 -7.20 -18.16
CA GLN A 383 8.80 -7.16 -19.38
C GLN A 383 7.32 -7.58 -19.16
N LEU A 384 6.79 -7.39 -17.95
CA LEU A 384 5.38 -7.56 -17.63
C LEU A 384 4.63 -6.24 -17.80
N PRO A 385 3.29 -6.26 -18.02
CA PRO A 385 2.45 -5.08 -17.87
C PRO A 385 2.65 -4.44 -16.50
N ILE A 386 2.68 -3.11 -16.47
CA ILE A 386 2.86 -2.31 -15.26
C ILE A 386 1.58 -1.54 -14.96
N MET A 387 1.23 -1.39 -13.69
CA MET A 387 0.19 -0.45 -13.25
C MET A 387 0.72 0.38 -12.08
N ILE A 388 0.63 1.71 -12.18
CA ILE A 388 0.88 2.58 -11.04
C ILE A 388 -0.39 2.60 -10.21
N VAL A 389 -0.36 1.94 -9.06
CA VAL A 389 -1.56 1.76 -8.24
C VAL A 389 -1.65 2.76 -7.10
N GLU A 390 -0.64 3.62 -6.96
CA GLU A 390 -0.58 4.69 -5.98
C GLU A 390 0.43 5.76 -6.47
N ASN A 391 -0.01 7.01 -6.54
CA ASN A 391 0.84 8.20 -6.67
C ASN A 391 0.04 9.41 -6.20
N GLY A 392 0.64 10.29 -5.41
CA GLY A 392 -0.13 11.32 -4.74
C GLY A 392 0.71 12.37 -4.03
N PHE A 393 0.09 13.51 -3.73
CA PHE A 393 0.72 14.61 -3.03
C PHE A 393 -0.06 14.97 -1.76
N GLY A 394 0.50 14.58 -0.62
CA GLY A 394 -0.04 14.89 0.70
C GLY A 394 0.33 16.30 1.11
N ALA A 395 -0.67 17.16 1.29
CA ALA A 395 -0.50 18.55 1.66
C ALA A 395 -1.68 19.03 2.52
N VAL A 396 -1.47 20.14 3.23
CA VAL A 396 -2.56 20.83 3.95
C VAL A 396 -3.43 21.54 2.92
N ASP A 397 -4.75 21.35 2.99
CA ASP A 397 -5.70 22.11 2.18
C ASP A 397 -6.26 23.28 2.98
N SER A 398 -6.43 24.43 2.33
CA SER A 398 -7.14 25.60 2.87
C SER A 398 -8.52 25.71 2.22
N ILE A 399 -9.54 26.01 3.01
CA ILE A 399 -10.89 26.28 2.54
C ILE A 399 -11.07 27.80 2.50
N GLU A 400 -11.40 28.32 1.32
CA GLU A 400 -11.67 29.74 1.11
C GLU A 400 -13.02 30.16 1.71
N GLU A 401 -13.28 31.47 1.82
CA GLU A 401 -14.53 32.00 2.38
C GLU A 401 -15.78 31.52 1.62
N ASP A 402 -15.66 31.23 0.32
CA ASP A 402 -16.73 30.71 -0.52
C ASP A 402 -16.87 29.18 -0.47
N GLY A 403 -16.02 28.50 0.30
CA GLY A 403 -15.98 27.05 0.45
C GLY A 403 -15.17 26.30 -0.62
N SER A 404 -14.54 27.01 -1.56
CA SER A 404 -13.65 26.41 -2.56
C SER A 404 -12.30 25.99 -1.95
N ILE A 405 -11.61 25.08 -2.63
CA ILE A 405 -10.29 24.56 -2.23
C ILE A 405 -9.39 24.59 -3.46
N HIS A 406 -8.45 25.53 -3.47
CA HIS A 406 -7.53 25.78 -4.57
C HIS A 406 -6.23 24.97 -4.39
N ASP A 407 -6.25 23.70 -4.78
CA ASP A 407 -5.14 22.77 -4.59
C ASP A 407 -4.19 22.67 -5.80
N THR A 408 -3.77 23.82 -6.33
CA THR A 408 -2.85 23.92 -7.49
C THR A 408 -1.55 23.15 -7.27
N TYR A 409 -1.03 23.10 -6.03
CA TYR A 409 0.16 22.32 -5.68
C TYR A 409 0.00 20.82 -5.96
N ARG A 410 -1.21 20.28 -5.77
CA ARG A 410 -1.53 18.88 -6.04
C ARG A 410 -1.66 18.63 -7.54
N ILE A 411 -2.30 19.56 -8.25
CA ILE A 411 -2.38 19.55 -9.71
C ILE A 411 -0.98 19.55 -10.33
N ASP A 412 -0.10 20.47 -9.91
CA ASP A 412 1.25 20.61 -10.43
C ASP A 412 2.08 19.33 -10.22
N TYR A 413 1.99 18.73 -9.03
CA TYR A 413 2.64 17.45 -8.74
C TYR A 413 2.15 16.35 -9.69
N LEU A 414 0.83 16.12 -9.77
CA LEU A 414 0.26 15.02 -10.55
C LEU A 414 0.50 15.23 -12.05
N LYS A 415 0.37 16.47 -12.53
CA LYS A 415 0.69 16.85 -13.91
C LYS A 415 2.11 16.48 -14.31
N ALA A 416 3.09 16.79 -13.45
CA ALA A 416 4.49 16.49 -13.72
C ALA A 416 4.74 14.97 -13.81
N HIS A 417 4.13 14.18 -12.92
CA HIS A 417 4.27 12.72 -12.93
C HIS A 417 3.54 12.07 -14.12
N ILE A 418 2.37 12.61 -14.51
CA ILE A 418 1.66 12.18 -15.72
C ILE A 418 2.51 12.43 -16.96
N GLN A 419 3.14 13.59 -17.07
CA GLN A 419 4.06 13.87 -18.16
C GLN A 419 5.21 12.86 -18.21
N ALA A 420 5.81 12.54 -17.07
CA ALA A 420 6.92 11.59 -16.98
C ALA A 420 6.54 10.17 -17.43
N PHE A 421 5.40 9.61 -16.98
CA PHE A 421 5.00 8.28 -17.43
C PHE A 421 4.49 8.27 -18.88
N LYS A 422 3.92 9.38 -19.37
CA LYS A 422 3.58 9.50 -20.79
C LYS A 422 4.82 9.38 -21.66
N GLU A 423 5.94 9.95 -21.24
CA GLU A 423 7.22 9.78 -21.92
C GLU A 423 7.74 8.34 -21.82
N ALA A 424 7.63 7.71 -20.64
CA ALA A 424 7.97 6.29 -20.48
C ALA A 424 7.21 5.38 -21.48
N ILE A 425 5.92 5.64 -21.69
CA ILE A 425 5.12 4.88 -22.66
C ILE A 425 5.53 5.22 -24.10
N ASN A 426 5.51 6.50 -24.47
CA ASN A 426 5.55 6.90 -25.88
C ASN A 426 6.96 7.01 -26.46
N ILE A 427 7.97 7.23 -25.61
CA ILE A 427 9.38 7.35 -26.02
C ILE A 427 10.13 6.06 -25.69
N ASP A 428 9.95 5.54 -24.47
CA ASP A 428 10.76 4.41 -23.99
C ASP A 428 10.12 3.04 -24.27
N GLY A 429 8.81 3.00 -24.57
CA GLY A 429 8.09 1.77 -24.91
C GLY A 429 7.63 0.95 -23.71
N VAL A 430 7.52 1.55 -22.53
CA VAL A 430 7.03 0.88 -21.31
C VAL A 430 5.56 0.48 -21.47
N ASN A 431 5.23 -0.78 -21.18
CA ASN A 431 3.84 -1.27 -21.14
C ASN A 431 3.15 -0.91 -19.82
N LEU A 432 2.82 0.36 -19.62
CA LEU A 432 2.02 0.85 -18.50
C LEU A 432 0.53 0.86 -18.88
N ILE A 433 -0.29 0.11 -18.15
CA ILE A 433 -1.71 -0.14 -18.48
C ILE A 433 -2.71 0.67 -17.64
N GLY A 434 -2.27 1.31 -16.56
CA GLY A 434 -3.14 2.08 -15.68
C GLY A 434 -2.42 2.95 -14.67
N TYR A 435 -3.16 3.92 -14.13
CA TYR A 435 -2.71 4.90 -13.15
C TYR A 435 -3.87 5.23 -12.19
N THR A 436 -3.73 4.86 -10.92
CA THR A 436 -4.70 5.19 -9.86
C THR A 436 -4.07 6.08 -8.80
N VAL A 437 -4.61 7.29 -8.67
CA VAL A 437 -4.07 8.32 -7.76
C VAL A 437 -4.38 7.98 -6.30
N TRP A 438 -3.38 8.17 -5.44
CA TRP A 438 -3.53 8.15 -4.00
C TRP A 438 -3.83 9.56 -3.48
N SER A 439 -5.01 9.85 -2.98
CA SER A 439 -6.21 9.02 -2.93
C SER A 439 -7.33 9.67 -3.72
N ALA A 440 -8.38 8.91 -4.01
CA ALA A 440 -9.50 9.42 -4.80
C ALA A 440 -10.27 10.55 -4.06
N PHE A 441 -10.40 10.38 -2.75
CA PHE A 441 -10.99 11.33 -1.80
C PHE A 441 -10.12 11.35 -0.53
N ASP A 442 -10.27 12.37 0.31
CA ASP A 442 -9.50 12.48 1.55
C ASP A 442 -9.76 11.26 2.45
N ILE A 443 -8.69 10.73 3.02
CA ILE A 443 -8.67 9.55 3.89
C ILE A 443 -7.71 9.81 5.05
N VAL A 444 -7.80 8.97 6.08
CA VAL A 444 -6.81 8.96 7.17
C VAL A 444 -5.45 8.57 6.60
N SER A 445 -4.39 9.35 6.87
CA SER A 445 -3.05 9.05 6.36
C SER A 445 -2.47 7.75 6.96
N GLY A 446 -1.65 7.03 6.18
CA GLY A 446 -1.04 5.77 6.64
C GLY A 446 -0.02 6.00 7.76
N GLY A 447 1.05 6.73 7.44
CA GLY A 447 2.19 6.92 8.35
C GLY A 447 1.85 7.66 9.65
N THR A 448 1.06 8.73 9.58
CA THR A 448 0.76 9.59 10.75
C THR A 448 -0.66 9.42 11.29
N GLY A 449 -1.61 8.89 10.52
CA GLY A 449 -3.01 8.80 10.96
C GLY A 449 -3.71 10.16 10.97
N GLU A 450 -3.21 11.13 10.21
CA GLU A 450 -3.71 12.50 10.10
C GLU A 450 -4.75 12.60 8.97
N MET A 451 -5.81 13.36 9.19
CA MET A 451 -6.69 13.94 8.18
C MET A 451 -6.12 15.25 7.61
N GLU A 452 -5.27 15.98 8.35
CA GLU A 452 -4.66 17.23 7.87
C GLU A 452 -3.74 16.99 6.65
N LYS A 453 -3.10 15.82 6.55
CA LYS A 453 -2.32 15.38 5.39
C LYS A 453 -3.25 14.86 4.28
N ARG A 454 -3.79 15.77 3.47
CA ARG A 454 -4.83 15.47 2.46
C ARG A 454 -4.24 15.13 1.09
N TYR A 455 -4.89 14.19 0.41
CA TYR A 455 -4.50 13.70 -0.91
C TYR A 455 -5.63 13.77 -1.94
N GLY A 456 -6.89 13.81 -1.50
CA GLY A 456 -8.05 13.56 -2.34
C GLY A 456 -8.27 14.62 -3.42
N PHE A 457 -8.91 14.23 -4.52
CA PHE A 457 -9.62 15.16 -5.39
C PHE A 457 -10.92 15.67 -4.75
N ILE A 458 -11.46 14.85 -3.86
CA ILE A 458 -12.67 15.11 -3.10
C ILE A 458 -12.26 15.34 -1.66
N TYR A 459 -12.53 16.54 -1.16
CA TYR A 459 -12.37 16.89 0.23
C TYR A 459 -13.41 16.18 1.08
N VAL A 460 -13.00 15.73 2.27
CA VAL A 460 -13.93 15.26 3.31
C VAL A 460 -13.80 16.16 4.53
N ASP A 461 -14.93 16.71 4.98
CA ASP A 461 -15.03 17.55 6.17
C ASP A 461 -14.84 16.71 7.44
N LYS A 462 -13.57 16.44 7.74
CA LYS A 462 -13.09 15.75 8.93
C LYS A 462 -11.71 16.23 9.32
N HIS A 463 -11.45 16.36 10.61
CA HIS A 463 -10.20 16.87 11.17
C HIS A 463 -9.57 15.89 12.18
N ASP A 464 -8.30 16.11 12.51
CA ASP A 464 -7.52 15.25 13.43
C ASP A 464 -8.09 15.19 14.85
N ASP A 465 -8.82 16.24 15.24
CA ASP A 465 -9.48 16.29 16.54
C ASP A 465 -10.76 15.43 16.60
N GLY A 466 -11.25 14.95 15.45
CA GLY A 466 -12.49 14.18 15.27
C GLY A 466 -13.69 15.03 14.86
N SER A 467 -13.55 16.36 14.75
CA SER A 467 -14.61 17.25 14.27
C SER A 467 -14.79 17.16 12.75
N GLY A 468 -15.95 17.64 12.27
CA GLY A 468 -16.33 17.67 10.86
C GLY A 468 -17.68 16.98 10.60
N THR A 469 -18.32 17.34 9.49
CA THR A 469 -19.65 16.82 9.09
C THR A 469 -19.59 15.57 8.21
N LEU A 470 -18.39 15.16 7.78
CA LEU A 470 -18.14 14.15 6.75
C LEU A 470 -18.66 14.52 5.36
N GLU A 471 -19.06 15.78 5.14
CA GLU A 471 -19.48 16.26 3.82
C GLU A 471 -18.34 16.13 2.79
N ARG A 472 -18.68 15.69 1.58
CA ARG A 472 -17.77 15.62 0.44
C ARG A 472 -17.85 16.89 -0.41
N LYS A 473 -16.71 17.51 -0.70
CA LYS A 473 -16.60 18.69 -1.57
C LYS A 473 -15.59 18.46 -2.69
N LYS A 474 -15.87 18.99 -3.88
CA LYS A 474 -14.97 18.88 -5.04
C LYS A 474 -13.89 19.96 -4.94
N LYS A 475 -12.62 19.56 -5.00
CA LYS A 475 -11.48 20.51 -5.10
C LYS A 475 -11.27 20.92 -6.55
N ASP A 476 -10.40 21.90 -6.81
CA ASP A 476 -10.03 22.27 -8.19
C ASP A 476 -9.44 21.08 -8.97
N SER A 477 -8.64 20.27 -8.29
CA SER A 477 -8.04 19.05 -8.84
C SER A 477 -9.06 18.02 -9.32
N PHE A 478 -10.29 18.00 -8.77
CA PHE A 478 -11.40 17.16 -9.28
C PHE A 478 -11.73 17.51 -10.74
N PHE A 479 -11.94 18.80 -11.01
CA PHE A 479 -12.31 19.27 -12.34
C PHE A 479 -11.14 19.19 -13.32
N TRP A 480 -9.92 19.36 -12.82
CA TRP A 480 -8.71 19.14 -13.60
C TRP A 480 -8.57 17.66 -14.02
N TYR A 481 -8.63 16.72 -13.07
CA TYR A 481 -8.43 15.29 -13.35
C TYR A 481 -9.54 14.76 -14.27
N LYS A 482 -10.76 15.28 -14.15
CA LYS A 482 -11.84 15.02 -15.12
C LYS A 482 -11.45 15.35 -16.56
N LYS A 483 -10.78 16.48 -16.79
CA LYS A 483 -10.29 16.87 -18.13
C LYS A 483 -9.11 16.00 -18.58
N VAL A 484 -8.24 15.60 -17.65
CA VAL A 484 -7.15 14.66 -17.92
C VAL A 484 -7.72 13.35 -18.44
N ILE A 485 -8.67 12.73 -17.73
CA ILE A 485 -9.24 11.45 -18.14
C ILE A 485 -10.02 11.58 -19.44
N ALA A 486 -10.86 12.62 -19.58
CA ALA A 486 -11.65 12.84 -20.80
C ALA A 486 -10.77 13.05 -22.05
N SER A 487 -9.57 13.60 -21.90
CA SER A 487 -8.59 13.78 -22.98
C SER A 487 -7.60 12.61 -23.10
N ASN A 488 -7.76 11.55 -22.30
CA ASN A 488 -6.83 10.44 -22.16
C ASN A 488 -5.37 10.93 -21.94
N GLY A 489 -5.20 11.92 -21.07
CA GLY A 489 -3.92 12.52 -20.72
C GLY A 489 -3.37 13.53 -21.74
N GLU A 490 -4.07 13.88 -22.82
CA GLU A 490 -3.59 14.87 -23.80
C GLU A 490 -3.70 16.32 -23.30
N CYS A 491 -4.64 16.60 -22.39
CA CYS A 491 -4.77 17.89 -21.71
C CYS A 491 -4.47 17.71 -20.23
N ILE A 492 -3.29 18.19 -19.81
CA ILE A 492 -2.80 18.15 -18.41
C ILE A 492 -2.41 19.54 -17.93
#